data_AF-A0A349MBV2-F1
#
_entry.id   AF-A0A349MBV2-F1
#
_cell.length_a   1.000
_cell.length_b   1.000
_cell.length_c   1.000
_cell.angle_alpha   90.00
_cell.angle_beta   90.00
_cell.angle_gamma   90.00
#
_symmetry.space_group_name_H-M   'P 1'
#
loop_
_entity.id
_entity.type
_entity.pdbx_description
1 polymer ?
#
loop_
_entity_poly.entity_id
_entity_poly.type
_entity_poly.pdbx_seq_one_letter_code
_entity_poly.pdbx_strand_id
1 'polypeptide(L)' 'SKDPAAYSYLPESVQAFPEGDRFLDEMRQAGYVDVSVKSLTGGIASMYTGRKPKK' A
#
# COMPACT_ATOMS: atom_id res chain seq x y z
N SER A 1 -8.87 34.15 -5.59
CA SER A 1 -9.48 32.82 -5.40
C SER A 1 -8.52 31.93 -4.66
N LYS A 2 -8.81 31.61 -3.40
CA LYS A 2 -8.14 30.58 -2.61
C LYS A 2 -9.16 29.45 -2.49
N ASP A 3 -9.10 28.49 -3.40
CA ASP A 3 -10.02 27.34 -3.39
C ASP A 3 -9.35 26.17 -2.65
N PRO A 4 -9.73 25.88 -1.39
CA PRO A 4 -9.14 24.79 -0.62
C PRO A 4 -9.63 23.39 -1.05
N ALA A 5 -10.54 23.31 -2.03
CA ALA A 5 -11.16 22.05 -2.48
C ALA A 5 -10.24 21.16 -3.34
N ALA A 6 -9.04 21.61 -3.70
CA ALA A 6 -8.13 20.88 -4.59
C ALA A 6 -7.38 19.72 -3.92
N TYR A 7 -7.54 19.50 -2.61
CA TYR A 7 -6.85 18.45 -1.85
C TYR A 7 -7.77 17.46 -1.12
N SER A 8 -9.09 17.53 -1.35
CA SER A 8 -10.06 16.72 -0.62
C SER A 8 -9.98 15.22 -0.93
N TYR A 9 -9.55 14.83 -2.14
CA TYR A 9 -9.49 13.41 -2.57
C TYR A 9 -8.31 12.61 -1.97
N LEU A 10 -7.33 13.30 -1.38
CA LEU A 10 -6.09 12.70 -0.91
C LEU A 10 -6.27 11.93 0.42
N PRO A 11 -6.90 12.49 1.47
CA PRO A 11 -7.06 11.77 2.73
C PRO A 11 -7.97 10.54 2.62
N GLU A 12 -9.01 10.60 1.79
CA GLU A 12 -10.00 9.52 1.67
C GLU A 12 -9.43 8.29 0.95
N SER A 13 -8.63 8.49 -0.10
CA SER A 13 -7.97 7.40 -0.82
C SER A 13 -6.84 6.75 -0.01
N VAL A 14 -6.14 7.52 0.83
CA VAL A 14 -5.10 7.00 1.73
C VAL A 14 -5.69 6.15 2.85
N GLN A 15 -6.83 6.55 3.43
CA GLN A 15 -7.47 5.78 4.51
C GLN A 15 -8.07 4.45 4.04
N ALA A 16 -8.49 4.36 2.77
CA ALA A 16 -9.07 3.14 2.21
C ALA A 16 -8.01 2.09 1.82
N PHE A 17 -6.73 2.45 1.75
CA PHE A 17 -5.68 1.53 1.33
C PHE A 17 -5.28 0.60 2.49
N PRO A 18 -5.33 -0.73 2.32
CA PRO A 18 -4.82 -1.65 3.33
C PRO A 18 -3.31 -1.44 3.49
N GLU A 19 -2.84 -1.30 4.73
CA GLU A 19 -1.42 -1.11 5.04
C GLU A 19 -0.85 -2.28 5.86
N GLY A 20 0.48 -2.41 5.86
CA GLY A 20 1.22 -3.45 6.56
C GLY A 20 0.78 -4.85 6.16
N ASP A 21 0.50 -5.68 7.16
CA ASP A 21 0.15 -7.09 6.97
C ASP A 21 -1.14 -7.28 6.17
N ARG A 22 -2.09 -6.34 6.24
CA ARG A 22 -3.33 -6.42 5.47
C ARG A 22 -3.07 -6.42 3.96
N PHE A 23 -2.13 -5.61 3.49
CA PHE A 23 -1.78 -5.63 2.07
C PHE A 23 -0.97 -6.86 1.68
N LEU A 24 -0.15 -7.39 2.60
CA LEU A 24 0.54 -8.66 2.37
C LEU A 24 -0.46 -9.82 2.21
N ASP A 25 -1.56 -9.81 2.96
CA ASP A 25 -2.63 -10.79 2.82
C ASP A 25 -3.33 -10.68 1.47
N GLU A 26 -3.64 -9.47 1.01
CA GLU A 26 -4.17 -9.23 -0.35
C GLU A 26 -3.19 -9.75 -1.43
N MET A 27 -1.88 -9.51 -1.27
CA MET A 27 -0.86 -10.03 -2.18
C MET A 27 -0.81 -11.56 -2.21
N ARG A 28 -0.94 -12.22 -1.03
CA ARG A 28 -1.01 -13.68 -0.93
C ARG A 28 -2.26 -14.22 -1.62
N GLN A 29 -3.41 -13.58 -1.40
CA GLN A 29 -4.68 -13.95 -2.05
C GLN A 29 -4.61 -13.79 -3.57
N ALA A 30 -3.90 -12.77 -4.05
CA ALA A 30 -3.62 -12.56 -5.47
C ALA A 30 -2.60 -13.57 -6.07
N GLY A 31 -2.03 -14.48 -5.25
CA GLY A 31 -1.15 -15.55 -5.69
C GLY A 31 0.34 -15.20 -5.74
N TYR A 32 0.75 -14.09 -5.12
CA TYR A 32 2.16 -13.80 -4.90
C TYR A 32 2.72 -14.62 -3.73
N VAL A 33 3.98 -15.00 -3.83
CA VAL A 33 4.73 -15.72 -2.79
C VAL A 33 5.95 -14.90 -2.36
N ASP A 34 6.57 -15.28 -1.24
CA ASP A 34 7.69 -14.55 -0.63
C ASP A 34 7.39 -13.06 -0.46
N VAL A 35 6.17 -12.76 0.01
CA VAL A 35 5.73 -11.39 0.22
C VAL A 35 6.38 -10.80 1.47
N SER A 36 6.83 -9.56 1.39
CA SER A 36 7.41 -8.83 2.52
C SER A 36 7.14 -7.34 2.40
N VAL A 37 7.04 -6.68 3.55
CA VAL A 37 6.95 -5.22 3.66
C VAL A 37 8.20 -4.68 4.32
N LYS A 38 8.68 -3.53 3.83
CA LYS A 38 9.74 -2.75 4.47
C LYS A 38 9.29 -1.32 4.66
N SER A 39 9.25 -0.86 5.91
CA SER A 39 9.03 0.54 6.21
C SER A 39 10.26 1.37 5.81
N LEU A 40 10.00 2.49 5.15
CA LEU A 40 10.97 3.48 4.72
C LEU A 40 10.73 4.77 5.51
N THR A 41 11.78 5.60 5.62
CA THR A 41 11.70 6.96 6.18
C THR A 41 10.91 7.06 7.50
N GLY A 42 11.14 6.12 8.42
CA GLY A 42 10.50 6.13 9.74
C GLY A 42 9.00 5.82 9.75
N GLY A 43 8.47 5.19 8.69
CA GLY A 43 7.06 4.82 8.59
C GLY A 43 6.23 5.74 7.70
N ILE A 44 6.84 6.75 7.07
CA ILE A 44 6.15 7.64 6.11
C ILE A 44 5.77 6.87 4.83
N ALA A 45 6.59 5.90 4.43
CA ALA A 45 6.33 5.05 3.28
C ALA A 45 6.60 3.59 3.60
N SER A 46 5.89 2.68 2.91
CA SER A 46 6.11 1.24 2.99
C SER A 46 6.31 0.66 1.60
N MET A 47 7.36 -0.14 1.43
CA MET A 47 7.65 -0.83 0.18
C MET A 47 7.26 -2.30 0.33
N TYR A 48 6.33 -2.75 -0.51
CA TYR A 48 5.88 -4.14 -0.55
C TYR A 48 6.51 -4.86 -1.74
N THR A 49 7.02 -6.06 -1.50
CA THR A 49 7.65 -6.90 -2.52
C THR A 49 7.04 -8.28 -2.49
N GLY A 50 6.91 -8.92 -3.65
CA GLY A 50 6.45 -10.31 -3.76
C GLY A 50 6.90 -10.90 -5.09
N ARG A 51 7.04 -12.22 -5.14
CA ARG A 51 7.40 -12.98 -6.34
C ARG A 51 6.16 -13.65 -6.92
N LYS A 52 6.00 -13.58 -8.24
CA LYS A 52 5.02 -14.41 -8.95
C LYS A 52 5.63 -15.79 -9.17
N PRO A 53 5.02 -16.88 -8.67
CA PRO A 53 5.51 -18.23 -8.95
C PRO A 53 5.58 -18.47 -10.45
N LYS A 54 6.65 -19.11 -10.93
CA LYS A 54 6.65 -19.69 -12.28
C LYS A 54 5.72 -20.90 -12.26
N LYS A 55 4.88 -21.03 -13.29
CA LYS A 55 4.02 -22.20 -13.50
C LYS A 55 4.85 -23.46 -13.70
#